data_AF-A0A7R9MBM1-F1
#
_entry.id   AF-A0A7R9MBM1-F1
#
_cell.length_a   1.000
_cell.length_b   1.000
_cell.length_c   1.000
_cell.angle_alpha   90.00
_cell.angle_beta   90.00
_cell.angle_gamma   90.00
#
_symmetry.space_group_name_H-M   'P 1'
#
loop_
_entity.id
_entity.type
_entity.pdbx_description
1 polymer ?
#
loop_
_entity_poly.entity_id
_entity_poly.type
_entity_poly.pdbx_seq_one_letter_code
_entity_poly.pdbx_strand_id
1 'polypeptide(L)'
;MESPLFPTQVFSDDFESVYEPSEDTFVMMDAIQQDLPLIQQIKPLVCVEVGCGSGAVITSLAKATDFNGKALSTTRKCGSVNGVEGCVQLVRTDLTQAIESRLSHSIDLLLFNPPYVPTLAQEV
;
A
#
# COMPACT_ATOMS: atom_id res chain seq x y z
N MET A 1 -2.53 4.38 17.68
CA MET A 1 -3.30 3.87 16.54
C MET A 1 -3.28 2.37 16.70
N GLU A 2 -4.44 1.72 16.81
CA GLU A 2 -4.50 0.25 16.86
C GLU A 2 -4.03 -0.30 15.52
N SER A 3 -3.34 -1.44 15.52
CA SER A 3 -2.93 -2.11 14.29
C SER A 3 -4.18 -2.44 13.46
N PRO A 4 -4.19 -2.16 12.14
CA PRO A 4 -5.34 -2.46 11.31
C PRO A 4 -5.71 -3.94 11.44
N LEU A 5 -7.01 -4.20 11.56
CA LEU A 5 -7.51 -5.56 11.54
C LEU A 5 -7.29 -6.08 10.11
N PHE A 6 -6.40 -7.07 10.00
CA PHE A 6 -6.22 -7.84 8.78
C PHE A 6 -6.85 -9.21 8.96
N PRO A 7 -8.17 -9.36 8.76
CA PRO A 7 -8.81 -10.65 8.86
C PRO A 7 -8.42 -11.47 7.61
N THR A 8 -7.24 -12.08 7.61
CA THR A 8 -6.73 -12.93 6.51
C THR A 8 -7.76 -13.96 6.04
N GLN A 9 -8.59 -14.48 6.95
CA GLN A 9 -9.69 -15.38 6.64
C GLN A 9 -10.81 -14.77 5.76
N VAL A 10 -10.96 -13.45 5.73
CA VAL A 10 -11.94 -12.74 4.87
C VAL A 10 -11.39 -12.54 3.46
N PHE A 11 -10.09 -12.68 3.25
CA PHE A 11 -9.38 -12.41 2.00
C PHE A 11 -8.73 -13.65 1.38
N SER A 12 -9.01 -14.85 1.91
CA SER A 12 -8.35 -16.10 1.48
C SER A 12 -8.41 -16.32 -0.03
N ASP A 13 -9.56 -16.02 -0.65
CA ASP A 13 -9.77 -16.21 -2.09
C ASP A 13 -9.08 -15.10 -2.92
N ASP A 14 -8.85 -13.93 -2.33
CA ASP A 14 -8.18 -12.82 -2.99
C ASP A 14 -6.67 -13.09 -3.16
N PHE A 15 -6.07 -13.86 -2.24
CA PHE A 15 -4.64 -14.16 -2.18
C PHE A 15 -4.13 -15.10 -3.28
N GLU A 16 -5.01 -15.74 -4.05
CA GLU A 16 -4.61 -16.43 -5.29
C GLU A 16 -3.98 -15.48 -6.31
N SER A 17 -4.31 -14.19 -6.21
CA SER A 17 -3.95 -13.20 -7.23
C SER A 17 -3.55 -11.85 -6.65
N VAL A 18 -3.46 -11.73 -5.33
CA VAL A 18 -3.03 -10.53 -4.61
C VAL A 18 -2.03 -10.97 -3.56
N TYR A 19 -1.00 -10.16 -3.32
CA TYR A 19 0.00 -10.47 -2.32
C TYR A 19 -0.61 -10.54 -0.91
N GLU A 20 -0.52 -11.71 -0.28
CA GLU A 20 -0.82 -11.90 1.13
C GLU A 20 0.28 -11.23 1.97
N PRO A 21 -0.06 -10.39 2.97
CA PRO A 21 0.95 -9.81 3.85
C PRO A 21 1.83 -10.87 4.50
N SER A 22 3.14 -10.73 4.35
CA SER A 22 4.13 -11.60 4.99
C SER A 22 5.15 -10.79 5.81
N GLU A 23 6.24 -11.43 6.22
CA GLU A 23 7.24 -10.84 7.12
C GLU A 23 7.78 -9.49 6.63
N ASP A 24 7.97 -9.33 5.32
CA ASP A 24 8.40 -8.07 4.70
C ASP A 24 7.43 -6.91 4.97
N THR A 25 6.14 -7.18 4.88
CA THR A 25 5.05 -6.25 5.10
C THR A 25 5.01 -5.85 6.57
N PHE A 26 5.16 -6.82 7.48
CA PHE A 26 5.20 -6.55 8.91
C PHE A 26 6.44 -5.75 9.32
N VAL A 27 7.61 -6.04 8.75
CA VAL A 27 8.83 -5.24 8.97
C VAL A 27 8.62 -3.79 8.52
N MET A 28 7.99 -3.57 7.38
CA MET A 28 7.66 -2.23 6.89
C MET A 28 6.68 -1.50 7.82
N MET A 29 5.65 -2.20 8.33
CA MET A 29 4.72 -1.65 9.31
C MET A 29 5.43 -1.25 10.61
N ASP A 30 6.33 -2.10 11.13
CA ASP A 30 7.11 -1.82 12.32
C ASP A 30 8.00 -0.59 12.12
N ALA A 31 8.63 -0.45 10.95
CA ALA A 31 9.43 0.72 10.60
C ALA A 31 8.58 2.00 10.57
N ILE A 32 7.40 1.96 9.93
CA ILE A 32 6.46 3.10 9.92
C ILE A 32 6.00 3.46 11.34
N GLN A 33 5.76 2.46 12.18
CA GLN A 33 5.34 2.68 13.57
C GLN A 33 6.46 3.32 14.40
N GLN A 34 7.71 2.91 14.19
CA GLN A 34 8.88 3.51 14.84
C GLN A 34 9.08 4.98 14.40
N ASP A 35 8.86 5.26 13.11
CA ASP A 35 8.98 6.60 12.54
C ASP A 35 7.72 7.46 12.71
N LEU A 36 6.66 6.93 13.34
CA LEU A 36 5.39 7.63 13.52
C LEU A 36 5.54 9.02 14.17
N PRO A 37 6.40 9.24 15.20
CA PRO A 37 6.64 10.58 15.75
C PRO A 37 7.19 11.56 14.71
N LEU A 38 8.10 11.10 13.85
CA LEU A 38 8.67 11.91 12.76
C LEU A 38 7.60 12.21 11.70
N ILE A 39 6.83 11.20 11.28
CA ILE A 39 5.74 11.34 10.31
C ILE A 39 4.69 12.34 10.82
N GLN A 40 4.35 12.29 12.12
CA GLN A 40 3.45 13.26 12.74
C GLN A 40 4.02 14.67 12.81
N GLN A 41 5.34 14.81 12.92
CA GLN A 41 6.01 16.11 12.94
C GLN A 41 6.05 16.75 11.54
N ILE A 42 6.36 15.97 10.49
CA ILE A 42 6.41 16.48 9.11
C ILE A 42 5.01 16.75 8.55
N LYS A 43 3.96 16.10 9.07
CA LYS A 43 2.55 16.26 8.66
C LYS A 43 2.40 16.17 7.13
N PRO A 44 2.73 15.02 6.53
CA PRO A 44 2.77 14.90 5.08
C PRO A 44 1.37 15.17 4.51
N LEU A 45 1.32 15.99 3.45
CA LEU A 45 0.07 16.30 2.74
C LEU A 45 -0.17 15.30 1.62
N VAL A 46 0.90 14.79 1.01
CA VAL A 46 0.85 13.83 -0.09
C VAL A 46 1.64 12.59 0.27
N CYS A 47 0.91 11.54 0.63
CA CYS A 47 1.46 10.19 0.83
C CYS A 47 1.09 9.30 -0.36
N VAL A 48 2.07 8.57 -0.88
CA VAL A 48 1.90 7.61 -1.97
C VAL A 48 2.49 6.27 -1.58
N GLU A 49 1.69 5.21 -1.67
CA GLU A 49 2.21 3.84 -1.71
C GLU A 49 2.20 3.31 -3.14
N VAL A 50 3.30 2.66 -3.51
CA VAL A 50 3.43 1.92 -4.76
C VAL A 50 3.32 0.43 -4.48
N GLY A 51 2.46 -0.26 -5.25
CA GLY A 51 2.20 -1.69 -5.07
C GLY A 51 1.41 -1.99 -3.80
N CYS A 52 0.19 -1.45 -3.68
CA CYS A 52 -0.58 -1.55 -2.45
C CYS A 52 -1.04 -2.98 -2.09
N GLY A 53 -1.06 -3.91 -3.05
CA GLY A 53 -1.34 -5.31 -2.81
C GLY A 53 -2.68 -5.52 -2.09
N SER A 54 -2.63 -6.14 -0.92
CA SER A 54 -3.83 -6.38 -0.09
C SER A 54 -4.32 -5.14 0.69
N GLY A 55 -3.54 -4.06 0.70
CA GLY A 55 -3.86 -2.82 1.40
C GLY A 55 -3.51 -2.83 2.88
N ALA A 56 -2.58 -3.70 3.31
CA ALA A 56 -2.18 -3.83 4.71
C ALA A 56 -1.55 -2.55 5.26
N VAL A 57 -0.66 -1.93 4.49
CA VAL A 57 0.11 -0.74 4.92
C VAL A 57 -0.69 0.55 4.74
N ILE A 58 -1.45 0.70 3.66
CA ILE A 58 -2.11 1.97 3.26
C ILE A 58 -3.32 2.37 4.08
N THR A 59 -3.80 1.55 5.01
CA THR A 59 -5.04 1.79 5.78
C THR A 59 -5.07 3.12 6.57
N SER A 60 -4.04 3.97 6.45
CA SER A 60 -3.92 5.31 7.01
C SER A 60 -3.45 6.43 6.04
N LEU A 61 -3.29 6.18 4.72
CA LEU A 61 -2.60 7.10 3.79
C LEU A 61 -3.47 7.57 2.59
N ALA A 62 -3.07 8.67 1.94
CA ALA A 62 -3.90 9.39 0.97
C ALA A 62 -4.06 8.72 -0.42
N LYS A 63 -3.00 8.11 -0.97
CA LYS A 63 -3.00 7.54 -2.33
C LYS A 63 -2.25 6.20 -2.39
N ALA A 64 -2.81 5.24 -3.10
CA ALA A 64 -2.18 3.94 -3.39
C ALA A 64 -2.24 3.63 -4.88
N THR A 65 -1.18 3.02 -5.38
CA THR A 65 -1.07 2.58 -6.78
C THR A 65 -0.80 1.08 -6.84
N ASP A 66 -1.35 0.41 -7.86
CA ASP A 66 -1.01 -0.97 -8.16
C ASP A 66 -1.25 -1.26 -9.64
N PHE A 67 -0.45 -2.14 -10.23
CA PHE A 67 -0.64 -2.61 -11.60
C PHE A 67 -1.82 -3.59 -11.69
N ASN A 68 -2.01 -4.38 -10.64
CA ASN A 68 -3.03 -5.41 -10.54
C ASN A 68 -4.38 -4.83 -10.10
N GLY A 69 -5.38 -4.91 -10.97
CA GLY A 69 -6.73 -4.41 -10.65
C GLY A 69 -7.38 -5.13 -9.46
N LYS A 70 -7.04 -6.40 -9.21
CA LYS A 70 -7.56 -7.14 -8.05
C LYS A 70 -6.97 -6.62 -6.74
N ALA A 71 -5.69 -6.25 -6.72
CA ALA A 71 -5.06 -5.63 -5.56
C ALA A 71 -5.79 -4.35 -5.13
N LEU A 72 -6.22 -3.52 -6.09
CA LEU A 72 -7.04 -2.34 -5.77
C LEU A 72 -8.40 -2.70 -5.16
N SER A 73 -9.06 -3.73 -5.68
CA SER A 73 -10.32 -4.23 -5.10
C SER A 73 -10.12 -4.75 -3.67
N THR A 74 -9.06 -5.52 -3.44
CA THR A 74 -8.69 -6.05 -2.12
C THR A 74 -8.33 -4.92 -1.15
N THR A 75 -7.55 -3.94 -1.59
CA THR A 75 -7.19 -2.75 -0.81
C THR A 75 -8.44 -1.94 -0.43
N ARG A 76 -9.39 -1.74 -1.36
CA ARG A 76 -10.68 -1.09 -1.06
C ARG A 76 -11.47 -1.84 0.01
N LYS A 77 -11.55 -3.17 -0.11
CA LYS A 77 -12.22 -4.04 0.86
C LYS A 77 -11.53 -3.98 2.23
N CYS A 78 -10.19 -3.99 2.27
CA CYS A 78 -9.42 -3.74 3.49
C CYS A 78 -9.79 -2.39 4.13
N GLY A 79 -9.81 -1.32 3.34
CA GLY A 79 -10.21 0.00 3.81
C GLY A 79 -11.64 0.04 4.32
N SER A 80 -12.56 -0.71 3.70
CA SER A 80 -13.96 -0.82 4.14
C SER A 80 -14.08 -1.50 5.51
N VAL A 81 -13.37 -2.61 5.71
CA VAL A 81 -13.34 -3.35 6.99
C VAL A 81 -12.77 -2.50 8.12
N ASN A 82 -11.80 -1.63 7.81
CA ASN A 82 -11.16 -0.76 8.79
C ASN A 82 -11.79 0.65 8.90
N GLY A 83 -12.88 0.92 8.18
CA GLY A 83 -13.59 2.21 8.26
C GLY A 83 -12.86 3.39 7.63
N VAL A 84 -11.91 3.15 6.72
CA VAL A 84 -11.05 4.17 6.09
C VAL A 84 -11.14 4.19 4.56
N GLU A 85 -12.12 3.50 3.96
CA GLU A 85 -12.26 3.42 2.50
C GLU A 85 -12.26 4.82 1.83
N GLY A 86 -12.88 5.82 2.47
CA GLY A 86 -12.93 7.19 1.96
C GLY A 86 -11.61 7.97 2.07
N CYS A 87 -10.61 7.43 2.76
CA CYS A 87 -9.33 8.10 3.02
C CYS A 87 -8.27 7.78 1.96
N VAL A 88 -8.45 6.71 1.17
CA VAL A 88 -7.46 6.20 0.22
C VAL A 88 -7.94 6.36 -1.22
N GLN A 89 -7.16 7.06 -2.04
CA GLN A 89 -7.40 7.13 -3.48
C GLN A 89 -6.58 6.07 -4.22
N LEU A 90 -7.28 5.14 -4.89
CA LEU A 90 -6.68 4.02 -5.60
C LEU A 90 -6.53 4.33 -7.09
N VAL A 91 -5.34 4.08 -7.64
CA VAL A 91 -5.04 4.31 -9.06
C VAL A 91 -4.39 3.07 -9.67
N ARG A 92 -5.02 2.50 -10.69
CA ARG A 92 -4.40 1.41 -11.46
C ARG A 92 -3.36 1.97 -12.41
N THR A 93 -2.09 1.65 -12.20
CA THR A 93 -1.00 2.15 -13.03
C THR A 93 0.25 1.30 -12.82
N ASP A 94 1.20 1.41 -13.76
CA ASP A 94 2.54 0.89 -13.58
C ASP A 94 3.36 1.93 -12.80
N LEU A 95 3.87 1.53 -11.64
CA LEU A 95 4.55 2.38 -10.66
C LEU A 95 3.75 3.67 -10.37
N THR A 96 4.23 4.82 -10.85
CA THR A 96 3.63 6.14 -10.64
C THR A 96 3.21 6.81 -11.95
N GLN A 97 3.25 6.11 -13.10
CA GLN A 97 3.09 6.72 -14.43
C GLN A 97 1.82 7.59 -14.56
N ALA A 98 0.69 7.18 -13.95
CA ALA A 98 -0.57 7.93 -14.01
C ALA A 98 -0.62 9.20 -13.12
N ILE A 99 0.30 9.33 -12.17
CA ILE A 99 0.32 10.41 -11.16
C ILE A 99 1.60 11.25 -11.21
N GLU A 100 2.66 10.77 -11.86
CA GLU A 100 3.99 11.37 -11.89
C GLU A 100 3.97 12.84 -12.32
N SER A 101 3.35 13.15 -13.47
CA SER A 101 3.32 14.52 -14.00
C SER A 101 2.61 15.52 -13.08
N ARG A 102 1.64 15.06 -12.28
CA ARG A 102 0.85 15.90 -11.37
C ARG A 102 1.45 15.99 -9.97
N LEU A 103 2.17 14.96 -9.54
CA LEU A 103 2.75 14.87 -8.19
C LEU A 103 4.27 15.04 -8.19
N SER A 104 4.87 15.40 -9.34
CA SER A 104 6.30 15.68 -9.46
C SER A 104 6.72 16.68 -8.38
N HIS A 105 7.79 16.34 -7.64
CA HIS A 105 8.34 17.12 -6.52
C HIS A 105 7.32 17.46 -5.41
N SER A 106 6.19 16.75 -5.33
CA SER A 106 5.09 17.05 -4.41
C SER A 106 4.74 15.90 -3.48
N ILE A 107 5.48 14.78 -3.51
CA ILE A 107 5.26 13.63 -2.63
C ILE A 107 6.10 13.83 -1.36
N ASP A 108 5.43 13.90 -0.21
CA ASP A 108 6.07 14.09 1.10
C ASP A 108 6.50 12.77 1.75
N LEU A 109 5.71 11.71 1.52
CA LEU A 109 5.99 10.35 1.98
C LEU A 109 5.72 9.36 0.85
N LEU A 110 6.75 8.61 0.46
CA LEU A 110 6.64 7.53 -0.51
C LEU A 110 6.97 6.20 0.16
N LEU A 111 6.07 5.24 -0.03
CA LEU A 111 6.18 3.88 0.49
C LEU A 111 6.21 2.90 -0.69
N PHE A 112 7.10 1.92 -0.63
CA PHE A 112 7.16 0.87 -1.64
C PHE A 112 7.75 -0.41 -1.06
N ASN A 113 6.95 -1.48 -1.05
CA ASN A 113 7.44 -2.84 -0.86
C ASN A 113 7.48 -3.54 -2.23
N PRO A 114 8.60 -3.46 -2.98
CA PRO A 114 8.66 -3.92 -4.36
C PRO A 114 8.71 -5.45 -4.46
N PRO A 115 8.48 -6.04 -5.64
CA PRO A 115 8.93 -7.40 -5.91
C PRO A 115 10.47 -7.45 -5.88
N TYR A 116 11.04 -7.95 -4.79
CA TYR A 116 12.49 -7.93 -4.53
C TYR A 116 13.18 -9.29 -4.73
N VAL A 117 12.40 -10.37 -4.91
CA VAL A 117 12.95 -11.72 -5.08
C VAL A 117 13.66 -11.77 -6.44
N PRO A 118 14.93 -12.22 -6.50
CA PRO A 118 15.59 -12.43 -7.77
C PRO A 118 14.81 -13.46 -8.59
N THR A 119 14.32 -13.03 -9.75
CA THR A 119 13.72 -13.91 -10.74
C THR A 119 14.76 -14.23 -11.81
N LEU A 120 14.60 -15.37 -12.49
CA LEU A 120 15.40 -15.63 -13.68
C LEU A 120 15.07 -14.55 -14.72
N ALA A 121 16.03 -14.14 -15.56
CA ALA A 121 15.82 -13.08 -16.55
C ALA A 121 14.66 -13.34 -17.55
N GLN A 122 14.09 -14.54 -17.52
CA GLN A 122 12.96 -15.01 -18.34
C GLN A 122 11.59 -14.80 -17.66
N GLU A 123 11.59 -14.40 -16.38
CA GLU A 123 10.41 -14.27 -15.51
C GLU A 123 10.11 -12.78 -15.19
N VAL A 124 10.79 -11.84 -15.87
CA VAL A 124 10.58 -10.38 -15.76
C VAL A 124 9.76 -9.87 -16.94
#